data_AF-A0AAD7Y6S0-F1
#
_entry.id   AF-A0AAD7Y6S0-F1
#
_cell.length_a   1.000
_cell.length_b   1.000
_cell.length_c   1.000
_cell.angle_alpha   90.00
_cell.angle_beta   90.00
_cell.angle_gamma   90.00
#
_symmetry.space_group_name_H-M   'P 1'
#
loop_
_entity.id
_entity.type
_entity.pdbx_description
1 polymer ?
#
loop_
_entity_poly.entity_id
_entity_poly.type
_entity_poly.pdbx_seq_one_letter_code
_entity_poly.pdbx_strand_id
1 'polypeptide(L)'
;MVSAENSFSPTDLFRYAEMLLKESKLREASIQHYSNNYAWLKSRPIHNEVTKTDKDLERLKPMIQKITSENCAKIAVKLDAMADEEESSAAILTIFKKLLEDQYSIQLMEKNVVKAKERNLKKNRVNKVHPVLVPPGRQPTVSFILYF
;
A
#
# COMPACT_ATOMS: atom_id res chain seq x y z
N MET A 1 -19.39 -26.26 9.53
CA MET A 1 -19.50 -25.30 10.65
C MET A 1 -18.18 -25.27 11.39
N VAL A 2 -17.41 -24.19 11.22
CA VAL A 2 -16.56 -23.45 12.18
C VAL A 2 -15.91 -22.39 11.28
N SER A 3 -16.56 -21.22 11.18
CA SER A 3 -15.98 -20.04 10.55
C SER A 3 -14.87 -19.55 11.47
N ALA A 4 -13.61 -19.72 11.05
CA ALA A 4 -12.49 -19.18 11.83
C ALA A 4 -12.51 -17.66 11.69
N GLU A 5 -12.82 -16.97 12.78
CA GLU A 5 -12.65 -15.53 13.00
C GLU A 5 -11.15 -15.16 13.09
N ASN A 6 -10.30 -15.76 12.26
CA ASN A 6 -8.86 -15.53 12.19
C ASN A 6 -8.55 -14.39 11.20
N SER A 7 -9.14 -13.23 11.41
CA SER A 7 -8.82 -12.05 10.60
C SER A 7 -7.60 -11.35 11.18
N PHE A 8 -6.48 -11.41 10.47
CA PHE A 8 -5.27 -10.65 10.82
C PHE A 8 -5.57 -9.15 10.77
N SER A 9 -5.56 -8.50 11.92
CA SER A 9 -6.00 -7.12 12.06
C SER A 9 -4.88 -6.11 11.75
N PRO A 10 -5.21 -4.83 11.49
CA PRO A 10 -4.21 -3.77 11.40
C PRO A 10 -3.33 -3.64 12.65
N THR A 11 -3.89 -3.94 13.84
CA THR A 11 -3.12 -3.96 15.09
C THR A 11 -2.15 -5.13 15.15
N ASP A 12 -2.50 -6.29 14.58
CA ASP A 12 -1.59 -7.43 14.49
C ASP A 12 -0.44 -7.15 13.54
N LEU A 13 -0.71 -6.49 12.39
CA LEU A 13 0.35 -6.06 11.48
C LEU A 13 1.33 -5.09 12.15
N PHE A 14 0.81 -4.11 12.88
CA PHE A 14 1.64 -3.14 13.59
C PHE A 14 2.52 -3.84 14.64
N ARG A 15 1.94 -4.72 15.45
CA ARG A 15 2.66 -5.49 16.45
C ARG A 15 3.69 -6.44 15.83
N TYR A 16 3.38 -7.00 14.67
CA TYR A 16 4.29 -7.83 13.90
C TYR A 16 5.51 -7.04 13.42
N ALA A 17 5.29 -5.86 12.85
CA ALA A 17 6.38 -4.97 12.43
C ALA A 17 7.23 -4.52 13.63
N GLU A 18 6.63 -4.20 14.78
CA GLU A 18 7.37 -3.90 16.02
C GLU A 18 8.26 -5.06 16.47
N MET A 19 7.74 -6.29 16.40
CA MET A 19 8.48 -7.49 16.78
C MET A 19 9.68 -7.72 15.86
N LEU A 20 9.49 -7.65 14.53
CA LEU A 20 10.58 -7.77 13.55
C LEU A 20 11.65 -6.69 13.73
N LEU A 21 11.24 -5.45 14.02
CA LEU A 21 12.18 -4.36 14.28
C LEU A 21 12.95 -4.58 15.59
N LYS A 22 12.32 -5.13 16.62
CA LYS A 22 13.03 -5.49 17.86
C LYS A 22 14.01 -6.64 17.65
N GLU A 23 13.61 -7.65 16.88
CA GLU A 23 14.46 -8.80 16.59
C GLU A 23 15.68 -8.41 15.76
N SER A 24 15.49 -7.66 14.68
CA SER A 24 16.60 -7.13 13.86
C SER A 24 17.56 -6.26 14.69
N LYS A 25 17.05 -5.39 15.56
CA LYS A 25 17.89 -4.59 16.48
C LYS A 25 18.76 -5.47 17.38
N LEU A 26 18.23 -6.58 17.91
CA LEU A 26 19.00 -7.52 18.73
C LEU A 26 20.10 -8.21 17.90
N ARG A 27 19.79 -8.58 16.65
CA ARG A 27 20.77 -9.15 15.72
C ARG A 27 21.88 -8.14 15.38
N GLU A 28 21.53 -6.92 15.00
CA GLU A 28 22.48 -5.82 14.73
C GLU A 28 23.42 -5.58 15.92
N ALA A 29 22.86 -5.48 17.14
CA ALA A 29 23.64 -5.27 18.35
C ALA A 29 24.61 -6.43 18.62
N SER A 30 24.19 -7.67 18.36
CA SER A 30 25.05 -8.84 18.52
C SER A 30 26.23 -8.82 17.53
N ILE A 31 26.00 -8.50 16.26
CA ILE A 31 27.03 -8.43 15.22
C ILE A 31 28.06 -7.35 15.57
N GLN A 32 27.61 -6.18 16.02
CA GLN A 32 28.50 -5.09 16.45
C GLN A 32 29.32 -5.45 17.70
N HIS A 33 28.81 -6.33 18.57
CA HIS A 33 29.55 -6.82 19.72
C HIS A 33 30.71 -7.73 19.35
N TYR A 34 30.59 -8.52 18.28
CA TYR A 34 31.66 -9.39 17.78
C TYR A 34 32.66 -8.66 16.87
N SER A 35 32.22 -7.62 16.17
CA SER A 35 33.05 -6.83 15.24
C SER A 35 34.00 -5.85 15.94
N ASN A 36 33.60 -5.27 17.08
CA ASN A 36 34.36 -4.23 17.76
C ASN A 36 34.91 -4.68 19.12
N ASN A 37 36.25 -4.83 19.18
CA ASN A 37 37.01 -5.17 20.40
C ASN A 37 37.06 -4.04 21.45
N TYR A 38 36.57 -2.84 21.12
CA TYR A 38 36.64 -1.67 22.00
C TYR A 38 35.27 -1.32 22.55
N ALA A 39 34.99 -1.72 23.80
CA ALA A 39 33.71 -1.50 24.46
C ALA A 39 33.34 -0.01 24.67
N TRP A 40 34.34 0.87 24.74
CA TRP A 40 34.15 2.31 24.98
C TRP A 40 33.82 3.12 23.71
N LEU A 41 34.09 2.57 22.52
CA LEU A 41 33.65 3.15 21.25
C LEU A 41 32.17 2.88 20.95
N LYS A 42 31.49 2.08 21.78
CA LYS A 42 30.08 1.69 21.61
C LYS A 42 29.08 2.81 21.99
N SER A 43 29.54 4.02 22.30
CA SER A 43 28.67 5.06 22.84
C SER A 43 27.95 5.89 21.76
N ARG A 44 26.61 5.81 21.77
CA ARG A 44 25.60 6.76 21.24
C ARG A 44 24.92 6.57 19.86
N PRO A 45 25.47 5.92 18.82
CA PRO A 45 24.77 5.89 17.53
C PRO A 45 23.51 5.01 17.58
N ILE A 46 23.59 3.84 18.22
CA ILE A 46 22.51 2.85 18.27
C ILE A 46 21.25 3.42 18.96
N HIS A 47 21.40 4.14 20.07
CA HIS A 47 20.25 4.66 20.80
C HIS A 47 19.49 5.75 20.00
N ASN A 48 20.21 6.58 19.26
CA ASN A 48 19.59 7.60 18.40
C ASN A 48 18.87 6.98 17.20
N GLU A 49 19.40 5.91 16.60
CA GLU A 49 18.75 5.22 15.49
C GLU A 49 17.53 4.40 15.94
N VAL A 50 17.59 3.79 17.12
CA VAL A 50 16.45 3.08 17.74
C VAL A 50 15.27 4.03 17.96
N THR A 51 15.51 5.20 18.56
CA THR A 51 14.44 6.18 18.78
C THR A 51 13.88 6.79 17.48
N LYS A 52 14.68 6.82 16.40
CA LYS A 52 14.24 7.28 15.09
C LYS A 52 13.34 6.24 14.40
N THR A 53 13.75 4.98 14.37
CA THR A 53 12.97 3.88 13.77
C THR A 53 11.61 3.70 14.45
N ASP A 54 11.55 3.82 15.78
CA ASP A 54 10.28 3.71 16.52
C ASP A 54 9.33 4.88 16.19
N LYS A 55 9.85 6.10 16.08
CA LYS A 55 9.06 7.28 15.65
C LYS A 55 8.56 7.14 14.23
N ASP A 56 9.37 6.58 13.33
CA ASP A 56 8.99 6.39 11.94
C ASP A 56 7.92 5.29 11.79
N LEU A 57 7.97 4.24 12.61
CA LEU A 57 6.91 3.23 12.66
C LEU A 57 5.57 3.82 13.14
N GLU A 58 5.58 4.64 14.20
CA GLU A 58 4.36 5.31 14.70
C GLU A 58 3.73 6.23 13.64
N ARG A 59 4.53 6.83 12.75
CA ARG A 59 4.01 7.62 11.62
C ARG A 59 3.26 6.78 10.58
N LEU A 60 3.55 5.49 10.48
CA LEU A 60 2.89 4.56 9.54
C LEU A 60 1.56 4.02 10.07
N LYS A 61 1.30 4.13 11.37
CA LYS A 61 0.06 3.72 12.04
C LYS A 61 -1.24 4.16 11.35
N PRO A 62 -1.44 5.44 10.97
CA PRO A 62 -2.65 5.86 10.26
C PRO A 62 -2.79 5.24 8.87
N MET A 63 -1.69 4.81 8.25
CA MET A 63 -1.72 4.14 6.96
C MET A 63 -2.16 2.68 7.13
N ILE A 64 -1.61 2.00 8.13
CA ILE A 64 -1.96 0.61 8.48
C ILE A 64 -3.44 0.47 8.83
N GLN A 65 -4.01 1.42 9.58
CA GLN A 65 -5.44 1.42 9.94
C GLN A 65 -6.40 1.48 8.74
N LYS A 66 -5.94 1.95 7.57
CA LYS A 66 -6.75 2.05 6.36
C LYS A 66 -6.75 0.76 5.52
N ILE A 67 -5.92 -0.21 5.89
CA ILE A 67 -5.73 -1.45 5.14
C ILE A 67 -6.73 -2.50 5.64
N THR A 68 -7.25 -3.30 4.71
CA THR A 68 -8.16 -4.40 5.04
C THR A 68 -7.38 -5.55 5.68
N SER A 69 -8.04 -6.36 6.52
CA SER A 69 -7.42 -7.49 7.22
C SER A 69 -6.69 -8.48 6.30
N GLU A 70 -7.28 -8.80 5.15
CA GLU A 70 -6.65 -9.67 4.15
C GLU A 70 -5.33 -9.09 3.60
N ASN A 71 -5.32 -7.78 3.36
CA ASN A 71 -4.14 -7.10 2.86
C ASN A 71 -3.07 -6.94 3.94
N CYS A 72 -3.47 -6.78 5.21
CA CYS A 72 -2.55 -6.83 6.33
C CYS A 72 -1.83 -8.18 6.41
N ALA A 73 -2.55 -9.29 6.24
CA ALA A 73 -1.94 -10.63 6.22
C ALA A 73 -0.95 -10.78 5.06
N LYS A 74 -1.33 -10.34 3.85
CA LYS A 74 -0.45 -10.36 2.67
C LYS A 74 0.83 -9.56 2.89
N ILE A 75 0.73 -8.39 3.51
CA ILE A 75 1.89 -7.56 3.83
C ILE A 75 2.78 -8.25 4.86
N ALA A 76 2.21 -8.85 5.91
CA ALA A 76 3.00 -9.56 6.93
C ALA A 76 3.82 -10.70 6.32
N VAL A 77 3.20 -11.54 5.49
CA VAL A 77 3.89 -12.66 4.80
C VAL A 77 4.99 -12.15 3.87
N LYS A 78 4.72 -11.07 3.12
CA LYS A 78 5.71 -10.51 2.19
C LYS A 78 6.85 -9.81 2.92
N LEU A 79 6.56 -9.16 4.05
CA LEU A 79 7.56 -8.55 4.91
C LEU A 79 8.46 -9.62 5.50
N ASP A 80 7.91 -10.73 5.96
CA ASP A 80 8.66 -11.87 6.50
C ASP A 80 9.67 -12.42 5.48
N ALA A 81 9.18 -12.72 4.27
CA ALA A 81 10.01 -13.24 3.18
C ALA A 81 11.14 -12.29 2.75
N MET A 82 10.97 -10.98 2.93
CA MET A 82 11.98 -9.97 2.60
C MET A 82 12.88 -9.60 3.78
N ALA A 83 12.42 -9.83 5.02
CA ALA A 83 13.16 -9.52 6.22
C ALA A 83 14.21 -10.59 6.55
N ASP A 84 14.01 -11.83 6.09
CA ASP A 84 14.99 -12.92 6.29
C ASP A 84 16.35 -12.65 5.63
N GLU A 85 16.38 -11.86 4.55
CA GLU A 85 17.61 -11.49 3.84
C GLU A 85 18.26 -10.20 4.37
N GLU A 86 17.57 -9.45 5.25
CA GLU A 86 17.98 -8.12 5.68
C GLU A 86 18.39 -8.11 7.16
N GLU A 87 19.64 -7.77 7.43
CA GLU A 87 20.15 -7.68 8.79
C GLU A 87 19.76 -6.36 9.47
N SER A 88 19.39 -5.33 8.69
CA SER A 88 19.21 -3.99 9.24
C SER A 88 17.76 -3.59 9.55
N SER A 89 17.56 -3.06 10.76
CA SER A 89 16.27 -2.55 11.22
C SER A 89 15.75 -1.38 10.38
N ALA A 90 16.65 -0.52 9.86
CA ALA A 90 16.29 0.57 8.96
C ALA A 90 15.85 0.07 7.56
N ALA A 91 16.47 -1.00 7.07
CA ALA A 91 16.11 -1.62 5.79
C ALA A 91 14.72 -2.25 5.87
N ILE A 92 14.45 -3.02 6.93
CA ILE A 92 13.13 -3.62 7.21
C ILE A 92 12.03 -2.55 7.26
N LEU A 93 12.28 -1.43 7.94
CA LEU A 93 11.31 -0.34 8.02
C LEU A 93 11.05 0.31 6.64
N THR A 94 12.08 0.42 5.81
CA THR A 94 11.98 0.96 4.45
C THR A 94 11.16 0.02 3.55
N ILE A 95 11.41 -1.29 3.64
CA ILE A 95 10.63 -2.31 2.94
C ILE A 95 9.17 -2.25 3.38
N PHE A 96 8.92 -2.22 4.69
CA PHE A 96 7.57 -2.14 5.23
C PHE A 96 6.81 -0.92 4.72
N LYS A 97 7.45 0.27 4.73
CA LYS A 97 6.87 1.49 4.17
C LYS A 97 6.52 1.33 2.69
N LYS A 98 7.43 0.76 1.90
CA LYS A 98 7.21 0.51 0.47
C LYS A 98 6.02 -0.42 0.24
N LEU A 99 5.89 -1.49 1.02
CA LEU A 99 4.76 -2.41 0.94
C LEU A 99 3.42 -1.74 1.24
N LEU A 100 3.39 -0.83 2.22
CA LEU A 100 2.18 -0.05 2.53
C LEU A 100 1.80 0.90 1.38
N GLU A 101 2.78 1.59 0.79
CA GLU A 101 2.58 2.51 -0.35
C GLU A 101 2.13 1.78 -1.61
N ASP A 102 2.74 0.63 -1.91
CA ASP A 102 2.34 -0.25 -3.01
C ASP A 102 0.89 -0.71 -2.84
N GLN A 103 0.53 -1.16 -1.63
CA GLN A 103 -0.82 -1.63 -1.37
C GLN A 103 -1.86 -0.52 -1.49
N TYR A 104 -1.54 0.69 -1.02
CA TYR A 104 -2.39 1.85 -1.20
C TYR A 104 -2.59 2.19 -2.68
N SER A 105 -1.52 2.11 -3.48
CA SER A 105 -1.57 2.36 -4.92
C SER A 105 -2.43 1.33 -5.66
N ILE A 106 -2.32 0.05 -5.29
CA ILE A 106 -3.17 -1.03 -5.83
C ILE A 106 -4.64 -0.76 -5.52
N GLN A 107 -4.98 -0.43 -4.26
CA GLN A 107 -6.37 -0.12 -3.88
C GLN A 107 -6.94 1.08 -4.65
N LEU A 108 -6.12 2.10 -4.92
CA LEU A 108 -6.54 3.25 -5.71
C LEU A 108 -6.82 2.84 -7.17
N MET A 109 -5.96 2.01 -7.75
CA MET A 109 -6.13 1.49 -9.10
C MET A 109 -7.40 0.64 -9.22
N GLU A 110 -7.65 -0.27 -8.27
CA GLU A 110 -8.87 -1.08 -8.22
C GLU A 110 -10.13 -0.21 -8.21
N LYS A 111 -10.17 0.81 -7.35
CA LYS A 111 -11.29 1.77 -7.28
C LYS A 111 -11.48 2.52 -8.60
N ASN A 112 -10.38 2.91 -9.27
CA ASN A 112 -10.44 3.59 -10.56
C ASN A 112 -10.96 2.68 -11.68
N VAL A 113 -10.55 1.41 -11.70
CA VAL A 113 -11.04 0.41 -12.66
C VAL A 113 -12.53 0.16 -12.47
N VAL A 114 -13.01 0.03 -11.23
CA VAL A 114 -14.45 -0.12 -10.93
C VAL A 114 -15.22 1.10 -11.41
N LYS A 115 -14.77 2.32 -11.08
CA LYS A 115 -15.40 3.56 -11.57
C LYS A 115 -15.39 3.68 -13.09
N ALA A 116 -14.32 3.24 -13.75
CA ALA A 116 -14.24 3.23 -15.22
C ALA A 116 -15.25 2.25 -15.83
N LYS A 117 -15.39 1.05 -15.26
CA LYS A 117 -16.42 0.07 -15.67
C LYS A 117 -17.83 0.63 -15.51
N GLU A 118 -18.14 1.25 -14.37
CA GLU A 118 -19.44 1.89 -14.13
C GLU A 118 -19.74 3.03 -15.12
N ARG A 119 -18.74 3.87 -15.42
CA ARG A 119 -18.88 4.94 -16.42
C ARG A 119 -19.08 4.38 -17.83
N ASN A 120 -18.38 3.33 -18.22
CA ASN A 120 -18.55 2.69 -19.52
C ASN A 120 -19.91 1.98 -19.64
N LEU A 121 -20.43 1.38 -18.57
CA LEU A 121 -21.80 0.86 -18.50
C LEU A 121 -22.85 1.97 -18.70
N LYS A 122 -22.59 3.19 -18.21
CA LYS A 122 -23.50 4.34 -18.37
C LYS A 122 -23.36 5.09 -19.70
N LYS A 123 -22.28 4.88 -20.47
CA LYS A 123 -21.99 5.60 -21.73
C LYS A 123 -22.78 5.11 -22.95
N ASN A 124 -23.56 4.03 -22.86
CA ASN A 124 -24.46 3.62 -23.94
C ASN A 124 -25.72 4.48 -24.08
N ARG A 125 -25.91 5.51 -23.25
CA ARG A 125 -26.91 6.57 -23.49
C ARG A 125 -26.28 7.75 -24.23
N VAL A 126 -25.80 7.51 -25.44
CA VAL A 126 -25.64 8.62 -26.39
C VAL A 126 -27.06 9.05 -26.74
N ASN A 127 -27.40 10.31 -26.43
CA ASN A 127 -28.67 10.89 -26.83
C ASN A 127 -28.66 10.97 -28.37
N LYS A 128 -29.17 9.94 -29.05
CA LYS A 128 -29.36 9.93 -30.49
C LYS A 128 -30.49 10.90 -30.82
N VAL A 129 -30.19 12.19 -30.80
CA VAL A 129 -31.05 13.22 -31.37
C VAL A 129 -30.96 13.05 -32.88
N HIS A 130 -31.86 12.26 -33.44
CA HIS A 130 -32.09 12.23 -34.88
C HIS A 130 -32.98 13.42 -35.23
N PRO A 131 -32.48 14.46 -35.93
CA PRO A 131 -33.33 15.54 -36.38
C PRO A 131 -34.42 14.95 -37.30
N VAL A 132 -35.69 15.24 -37.00
CA VAL A 132 -36.82 14.82 -37.82
C VAL A 132 -36.76 15.59 -39.14
N LEU A 133 -36.51 14.87 -40.23
CA LEU A 133 -36.44 15.44 -41.58
C LEU A 133 -37.86 15.58 -42.13
N VAL A 134 -38.42 16.77 -42.06
CA VAL A 134 -39.71 17.12 -42.66
C VAL A 134 -39.47 17.97 -43.92
N PRO A 135 -40.07 17.65 -45.08
CA PRO A 135 -40.92 16.49 -45.40
C PRO A 135 -40.11 15.17 -45.55
N PRO A 136 -40.77 14.00 -45.42
CA PRO A 136 -40.12 12.69 -45.54
C PRO A 136 -39.46 12.53 -46.92
N GLY A 137 -38.16 12.23 -46.94
CA GLY A 137 -37.36 12.06 -48.17
C GLY A 137 -36.16 13.00 -48.31
N ARG A 138 -35.97 13.95 -47.38
CA ARG A 138 -34.80 14.85 -47.40
C ARG A 138 -33.54 14.12 -46.91
N GLN A 139 -32.43 14.23 -47.65
CA GLN A 139 -31.11 13.76 -47.18
C GLN A 139 -30.47 14.82 -46.28
N PRO A 140 -29.68 14.43 -45.26
CA PRO A 140 -28.98 15.37 -44.39
C PRO A 140 -27.99 16.20 -45.21
N THR A 141 -28.22 17.51 -45.29
CA THR A 141 -27.27 18.44 -45.90
C THR A 141 -26.13 18.76 -44.94
N VAL A 142 -24.96 19.06 -45.50
CA VAL A 142 -23.67 19.34 -44.80
C VAL A 142 -23.79 20.38 -43.67
N SER A 143 -24.83 21.21 -43.67
CA SER A 143 -25.17 22.18 -42.64
C SER A 143 -25.54 21.61 -41.26
N PHE A 144 -25.87 20.31 -41.16
CA PHE A 144 -26.25 19.68 -39.88
C PHE A 144 -25.06 19.05 -39.14
N ILE A 145 -23.88 18.99 -39.75
CA ILE A 145 -22.67 18.47 -39.13
C ILE A 145 -21.82 19.66 -38.69
N LEU A 146 -22.23 20.32 -37.60
CA LEU A 146 -21.31 21.18 -36.85
C LEU A 146 -21.01 20.48 -35.52
N TYR A 147 -19.80 19.94 -35.44
CA TYR A 147 -19.23 19.28 -34.28
C TYR A 147 -18.97 20.29 -33.15
N PHE A 148 -19.40 19.95 -31.94
CA PHE A 148 -18.82 20.39 -30.66
C PHE A 148 -18.39 19.14 -29.88
#